data_AF-A0A9E3EVU2-F1
#
_entry.id   AF-A0A9E3EVU2-F1
#
_cell.length_a   1.000
_cell.length_b   1.000
_cell.length_c   1.000
_cell.angle_alpha   90.00
_cell.angle_beta   90.00
_cell.angle_gamma   90.00
#
_symmetry.space_group_name_H-M   'P 1'
#
loop_
_entity.id
_entity.type
_entity.pdbx_description
1 polymer ?
#
loop_
_entity_poly.entity_id
_entity_poly.type
_entity_poly.pdbx_seq_one_letter_code
_entity_poly.pdbx_strand_id
1 'polypeptide(L)'
;KRRTNPPTSGKHSQQRYETRQNRLNNTQNQRNRRRRVAPKRTPWLLLGGSLVLVVAIVAFFIYLSNQPGSTGHSNSTNNLVDATTLKEVTSVDPGLLSTTGTGGVANPFSKTQNSSPVMTGPTGKPQVFYYGAEFCPLCAAERWSIVVAMSRFGTFKTLRETTSSSTDSYPNTSTFTFYQSSYSSPYIDFVPLENEDRQQNLLQAPNADQQKILTRYNVSGFPFMNIGDRYLLTAVSYDPATLRSNPQDQNSSPLSHQDIAGQLSSGNQLSKNILGTANYLTAATCAITKNQPSTVCGDSAIQKIEASLSSGKQSSVNVGNSSLALVGESPVADVFPPVKNYLLKGKR
;
A
#
# COMPACT_ATOMS: atom_id res chain seq x y z
N LYS A 1 -15.70 -2.91 93.11
CA LYS A 1 -14.42 -2.55 93.78
C LYS A 1 -13.30 -2.96 92.80
N ARG A 2 -12.27 -2.17 92.45
CA ARG A 2 -11.72 -0.89 92.96
C ARG A 2 -11.42 0.10 91.82
N ARG A 3 -11.20 1.38 92.16
CA ARG A 3 -10.54 2.40 91.32
C ARG A 3 -9.01 2.28 91.45
N THR A 4 -8.26 2.67 90.41
CA THR A 4 -6.98 3.42 90.48
C THR A 4 -6.69 4.07 89.11
N ASN A 5 -5.88 5.14 89.08
CA ASN A 5 -5.78 6.13 87.99
C ASN A 5 -4.32 6.28 87.46
N PRO A 6 -4.00 7.19 86.50
CA PRO A 6 -2.90 7.04 85.51
C PRO A 6 -1.60 7.82 85.83
N PRO A 7 -0.70 8.01 84.83
CA PRO A 7 -0.09 9.34 84.62
C PRO A 7 0.01 9.84 83.15
N THR A 8 0.38 11.13 83.00
CA THR A 8 0.61 11.94 81.76
C THR A 8 1.99 11.70 81.12
N SER A 9 2.44 12.25 79.95
CA SER A 9 2.06 13.44 79.13
C SER A 9 2.49 13.20 77.64
N GLY A 10 2.62 14.14 76.67
CA GLY A 10 2.52 15.61 76.62
C GLY A 10 2.88 16.21 75.24
N LYS A 11 2.09 17.20 74.79
CA LYS A 11 2.31 18.29 73.80
C LYS A 11 3.53 18.25 72.83
N HIS A 12 3.29 18.08 71.52
CA HIS A 12 4.17 18.56 70.42
C HIS A 12 3.39 18.84 69.11
N SER A 13 2.43 19.78 69.11
CA SER A 13 1.57 20.08 67.96
C SER A 13 1.50 21.56 67.54
N GLN A 14 2.42 22.42 68.00
CA GLN A 14 2.46 23.86 67.64
C GLN A 14 3.70 24.29 66.83
N GLN A 15 4.65 23.40 66.57
CA GLN A 15 5.98 23.75 65.99
C GLN A 15 6.09 23.72 64.46
N ARG A 16 4.97 23.64 63.71
CA ARG A 16 4.98 23.49 62.24
C ARG A 16 4.34 24.64 61.43
N TYR A 17 3.82 25.68 62.07
CA TYR A 17 3.13 26.79 61.38
C TYR A 17 3.98 28.06 61.20
N GLU A 18 5.04 28.28 61.99
CA GLU A 18 5.84 29.51 61.92
C GLU A 18 6.92 29.49 60.82
N THR A 19 7.40 28.31 60.40
CA THR A 19 8.50 28.18 59.43
C THR A 19 8.14 28.56 57.99
N ARG A 20 6.85 28.80 57.67
CA ARG A 20 6.39 29.04 56.29
C ARG A 20 6.26 30.51 55.89
N GLN A 21 6.16 31.46 56.82
CA GLN A 21 6.00 32.89 56.49
C GLN A 21 7.32 33.65 56.30
N ASN A 22 8.45 33.19 56.88
CA ASN A 22 9.76 33.85 56.72
C ASN A 22 10.44 33.64 55.35
N ARG A 23 9.73 33.13 54.32
CA ARG A 23 10.29 32.88 52.98
C ARG A 23 9.85 33.84 51.87
N LEU A 24 9.03 34.85 52.17
CA LEU A 24 8.48 35.76 51.14
C LEU A 24 8.94 37.22 51.21
N ASN A 25 9.65 37.65 52.26
CA ASN A 25 9.99 39.06 52.49
C ASN A 25 11.50 39.41 52.40
N ASN A 26 12.38 38.54 51.86
CA ASN A 26 13.82 38.84 51.89
C ASN A 26 14.65 38.34 50.68
N THR A 27 14.32 38.82 49.46
CA THR A 27 15.24 38.78 48.30
C THR A 27 15.05 39.93 47.29
N GLN A 28 14.38 41.04 47.68
CA GLN A 28 14.22 42.21 46.80
C GLN A 28 15.43 43.16 46.74
N ASN A 29 16.58 42.76 47.30
CA ASN A 29 17.76 43.63 47.47
C ASN A 29 19.05 43.10 46.78
N GLN A 30 18.94 42.77 45.49
CA GLN A 30 20.11 42.59 44.60
C GLN A 30 20.03 43.44 43.31
N ARG A 31 19.48 44.65 43.42
CA ARG A 31 19.85 45.75 42.50
C ARG A 31 21.11 46.43 43.03
N ASN A 32 22.03 46.75 42.12
CA ASN A 32 23.26 47.55 42.35
C ASN A 32 24.35 46.94 43.25
N ARG A 33 25.23 46.10 42.66
CA ARG A 33 26.70 46.25 42.75
C ARG A 33 27.47 45.20 41.92
N ARG A 34 27.76 45.55 40.65
CA ARG A 34 29.00 45.23 39.91
C ARG A 34 28.95 45.82 38.49
N ARG A 35 29.10 47.14 38.39
CA ARG A 35 29.55 47.77 37.14
C ARG A 35 30.99 47.33 36.90
N ARG A 36 31.20 46.28 36.08
CA ARG A 36 32.50 46.07 35.42
C ARG A 36 32.41 46.71 34.05
N VAL A 37 33.16 47.79 33.87
CA VAL A 37 33.29 48.47 32.58
C VAL A 37 34.06 47.55 31.64
N ALA A 38 33.37 46.93 30.68
CA ALA A 38 34.02 46.25 29.58
C ALA A 38 34.56 47.31 28.59
N PRO A 39 35.84 47.26 28.19
CA PRO A 39 36.39 48.24 27.25
C PRO A 39 35.79 48.03 25.86
N LYS A 40 35.30 49.11 25.25
CA LYS A 40 34.96 49.12 23.82
C LYS A 40 36.21 48.83 22.99
N ARG A 41 36.25 47.66 22.34
CA ARG A 41 37.17 47.34 21.24
C ARG A 41 36.43 46.59 20.14
N THR A 42 35.81 47.34 19.25
CA THR A 42 35.78 47.02 17.82
C THR A 42 36.96 47.78 17.19
N PRO A 43 37.71 47.19 16.25
CA PRO A 43 37.14 46.91 14.92
C PRO A 43 37.64 45.64 14.19
N TRP A 44 36.89 45.28 13.12
CA TRP A 44 37.45 44.90 11.81
C TRP A 44 38.01 43.49 11.48
N LEU A 45 37.57 42.39 12.13
CA LEU A 45 37.90 41.02 11.67
C LEU A 45 36.70 40.04 11.55
N LEU A 46 35.50 40.54 11.23
CA LEU A 46 34.30 39.69 11.00
C LEU A 46 33.57 39.97 9.66
N LEU A 47 34.32 40.33 8.62
CA LEU A 47 33.79 40.42 7.24
C LEU A 47 34.52 39.53 6.23
N GLY A 48 35.70 38.97 6.56
CA GLY A 48 36.40 38.00 5.71
C GLY A 48 35.91 36.56 5.90
N GLY A 49 35.75 36.12 7.15
CA GLY A 49 35.43 34.72 7.48
C GLY A 49 34.07 34.24 6.96
N SER A 50 33.06 35.11 6.96
CA SER A 50 31.74 34.75 6.42
C SER A 50 31.76 34.58 4.90
N LEU A 51 32.55 35.38 4.16
CA LEU A 51 32.66 35.25 2.72
C LEU A 51 33.39 33.95 2.35
N VAL A 52 34.50 33.64 3.03
CA VAL A 52 35.23 32.38 2.84
C VAL A 52 34.36 31.17 3.18
N LEU A 53 33.57 31.22 4.26
CA LEU A 53 32.63 30.15 4.61
C LEU A 53 31.53 29.97 3.54
N VAL A 54 30.93 31.06 3.06
CA VAL A 54 29.91 30.99 1.99
C VAL A 54 30.51 30.50 0.68
N VAL A 55 31.70 30.95 0.29
CA VAL A 55 32.40 30.45 -0.91
C VAL A 55 32.78 28.97 -0.75
N ALA A 56 33.22 28.53 0.42
CA ALA A 56 33.48 27.12 0.69
C ALA A 56 32.21 26.26 0.64
N ILE A 57 31.08 26.76 1.17
CA ILE A 57 29.78 26.09 1.10
C ILE A 57 29.28 26.02 -0.36
N VAL A 58 29.36 27.11 -1.12
CA VAL A 58 28.96 27.15 -2.53
C VAL A 58 29.86 26.26 -3.38
N ALA A 59 31.19 26.28 -3.17
CA ALA A 59 32.12 25.38 -3.84
C ALA A 59 31.87 23.91 -3.45
N PHE A 60 31.50 23.63 -2.21
CA PHE A 60 31.12 22.28 -1.75
C PHE A 60 29.80 21.81 -2.38
N PHE A 61 28.79 22.69 -2.51
CA PHE A 61 27.54 22.37 -3.22
C PHE A 61 27.75 22.22 -4.73
N ILE A 62 28.59 23.04 -5.38
CA ILE A 62 28.97 22.87 -6.79
C ILE A 62 29.77 21.58 -6.97
N TYR A 63 30.68 21.25 -6.05
CA TYR A 63 31.42 19.99 -6.07
C TYR A 63 30.48 18.79 -5.94
N LEU A 64 29.55 18.80 -4.97
CA LEU A 64 28.52 17.76 -4.83
C LEU A 64 27.60 17.67 -6.05
N SER A 65 27.22 18.81 -6.64
CA SER A 65 26.40 18.87 -7.86
C SER A 65 27.15 18.40 -9.12
N ASN A 66 28.48 18.43 -9.11
CA ASN A 66 29.35 17.96 -10.19
C ASN A 66 30.03 16.61 -9.88
N GLN A 67 29.67 15.93 -8.78
CA GLN A 67 30.02 14.53 -8.64
C GLN A 67 29.23 13.73 -9.67
N PRO A 68 29.87 12.90 -10.53
CA PRO A 68 29.14 11.95 -11.35
C PRO A 68 28.42 10.99 -10.42
N GLY A 69 27.10 11.16 -10.28
CA GLY A 69 26.27 10.37 -9.40
C GLY A 69 26.47 8.88 -9.66
N SER A 70 26.84 8.14 -8.60
CA SER A 70 27.26 6.75 -8.69
C SER A 70 26.15 5.85 -9.24
N THR A 71 26.19 5.59 -10.56
CA THR A 71 25.36 4.61 -11.29
C THR A 71 23.87 4.59 -10.90
N GLY A 72 23.26 5.78 -10.82
CA GLY A 72 21.81 5.89 -10.82
C GLY A 72 21.25 5.48 -12.19
N HIS A 73 20.37 4.48 -12.22
CA HIS A 73 19.75 3.99 -13.46
C HIS A 73 18.80 5.04 -14.05
N SER A 74 19.17 5.56 -15.22
CA SER A 74 18.35 6.28 -16.22
C SER A 74 17.29 7.28 -15.74
N ASN A 75 17.61 8.58 -15.83
CA ASN A 75 16.61 9.63 -16.07
C ASN A 75 16.54 9.93 -17.58
N SER A 76 15.77 9.16 -18.36
CA SER A 76 15.26 9.62 -19.66
C SER A 76 14.08 8.78 -20.19
N THR A 77 12.88 9.38 -20.13
CA THR A 77 11.78 9.30 -21.13
C THR A 77 11.20 7.96 -21.62
N ASN A 78 11.72 6.78 -21.26
CA ASN A 78 11.05 5.52 -21.62
C ASN A 78 11.34 4.36 -20.67
N ASN A 79 10.59 4.30 -19.56
CA ASN A 79 10.48 3.15 -18.65
C ASN A 79 9.69 1.98 -19.26
N LEU A 80 9.90 1.65 -20.54
CA LEU A 80 9.30 0.45 -21.13
C LEU A 80 9.92 -0.79 -20.48
N VAL A 81 9.11 -1.86 -20.32
CA VAL A 81 9.63 -3.17 -19.89
C VAL A 81 10.69 -3.63 -20.86
N ASP A 82 11.85 -4.06 -20.35
CA ASP A 82 12.93 -4.55 -21.20
C ASP A 82 12.49 -5.80 -21.97
N ALA A 83 13.07 -6.03 -23.16
CA ALA A 83 12.59 -7.10 -24.05
C ALA A 83 12.73 -8.51 -23.45
N THR A 84 13.68 -8.74 -22.53
CA THR A 84 13.86 -10.02 -21.84
C THR A 84 12.80 -10.19 -20.77
N THR A 85 12.66 -9.21 -19.86
CA THR A 85 11.60 -9.20 -18.83
C THR A 85 10.22 -9.35 -19.47
N LEU A 86 9.93 -8.58 -20.54
CA LEU A 86 8.66 -8.64 -21.25
C LEU A 86 8.41 -10.03 -21.84
N LYS A 87 9.43 -10.67 -22.42
CA LYS A 87 9.29 -12.04 -22.96
C LYS A 87 9.00 -13.04 -21.83
N GLU A 88 9.77 -13.04 -20.75
CA GLU A 88 9.60 -13.98 -19.64
C GLU A 88 8.22 -13.87 -18.99
N VAL A 89 7.68 -12.64 -18.80
CA VAL A 89 6.35 -12.47 -18.19
C VAL A 89 5.18 -12.71 -19.14
N THR A 90 5.35 -12.54 -20.45
CA THR A 90 4.26 -12.70 -21.43
C THR A 90 4.26 -14.04 -22.16
N SER A 91 5.35 -14.80 -22.11
CA SER A 91 5.57 -16.07 -22.82
C SER A 91 5.97 -17.22 -21.89
N VAL A 92 5.40 -17.25 -20.67
CA VAL A 92 5.60 -18.35 -19.71
C VAL A 92 5.17 -19.69 -20.34
N ASP A 93 5.97 -20.74 -20.12
CA ASP A 93 5.69 -22.06 -20.67
C ASP A 93 4.30 -22.61 -20.23
N PRO A 94 3.44 -23.04 -21.17
CA PRO A 94 2.13 -23.60 -20.85
C PRO A 94 2.18 -24.88 -20.01
N GLY A 95 3.21 -25.71 -20.16
CA GLY A 95 3.42 -26.92 -19.35
C GLY A 95 3.76 -26.59 -17.90
N LEU A 96 4.60 -25.57 -17.67
CA LEU A 96 4.88 -25.03 -16.34
C LEU A 96 3.63 -24.41 -15.70
N LEU A 97 2.84 -23.64 -16.44
CA LEU A 97 1.55 -23.13 -15.97
C LEU A 97 0.61 -24.29 -15.57
N SER A 98 0.48 -25.31 -16.41
CA SER A 98 -0.37 -26.49 -16.15
C SER A 98 0.07 -27.26 -14.89
N THR A 99 1.37 -27.57 -14.79
CA THR A 99 1.95 -28.31 -13.66
C THR A 99 1.99 -27.52 -12.35
N THR A 100 2.06 -26.19 -12.41
CA THR A 100 1.97 -25.33 -11.22
C THR A 100 0.57 -25.34 -10.60
N GLY A 101 -0.49 -25.46 -11.42
CA GLY A 101 -1.86 -25.46 -10.94
C GLY A 101 -2.18 -24.18 -10.15
N THR A 102 -2.66 -24.30 -8.90
CA THR A 102 -2.90 -23.15 -8.03
C THR A 102 -1.63 -22.57 -7.39
N GLY A 103 -0.46 -23.21 -7.56
CA GLY A 103 0.77 -22.84 -6.87
C GLY A 103 0.74 -23.00 -5.34
N GLY A 104 -0.33 -23.59 -4.78
CA GLY A 104 -0.62 -23.56 -3.35
C GLY A 104 -1.27 -22.27 -2.85
N VAL A 105 -1.54 -21.31 -3.74
CA VAL A 105 -2.27 -20.07 -3.43
C VAL A 105 -3.74 -20.41 -3.18
N ALA A 106 -4.38 -19.72 -2.23
CA ALA A 106 -5.82 -19.84 -1.99
C ALA A 106 -6.63 -19.14 -3.11
N ASN A 107 -7.88 -19.53 -3.31
CA ASN A 107 -8.75 -18.85 -4.28
C ASN A 107 -8.92 -17.36 -3.89
N PRO A 108 -8.43 -16.40 -4.70
CA PRO A 108 -8.49 -14.97 -4.37
C PRO A 108 -9.86 -14.35 -4.66
N PHE A 109 -10.77 -15.09 -5.31
CA PHE A 109 -12.05 -14.57 -5.76
C PHE A 109 -13.19 -14.81 -4.77
N SER A 110 -14.03 -13.79 -4.63
CA SER A 110 -15.43 -13.95 -4.24
C SER A 110 -16.32 -13.94 -5.48
N LYS A 111 -17.39 -14.75 -5.47
CA LYS A 111 -18.37 -14.80 -6.56
C LYS A 111 -19.47 -13.77 -6.34
N THR A 112 -19.81 -13.00 -7.37
CA THR A 112 -20.95 -12.06 -7.31
C THR A 112 -22.27 -12.83 -7.21
N GLN A 113 -23.27 -12.25 -6.56
CA GLN A 113 -24.64 -12.80 -6.50
C GLN A 113 -25.45 -12.52 -7.78
N ASN A 114 -24.83 -11.93 -8.82
CA ASN A 114 -25.55 -11.41 -9.97
C ASN A 114 -25.76 -12.46 -11.07
N SER A 115 -27.02 -12.67 -11.49
CA SER A 115 -27.39 -13.53 -12.62
C SER A 115 -27.47 -12.79 -13.97
N SER A 116 -27.19 -11.48 -14.00
CA SER A 116 -27.13 -10.66 -15.22
C SER A 116 -26.23 -11.28 -16.31
N PRO A 117 -26.34 -10.88 -17.59
CA PRO A 117 -25.33 -11.21 -18.59
C PRO A 117 -23.90 -10.86 -18.12
N VAL A 118 -22.90 -11.57 -18.66
CA VAL A 118 -21.48 -11.23 -18.44
C VAL A 118 -21.26 -9.78 -18.85
N MET A 119 -20.67 -8.97 -17.97
CA MET A 119 -20.39 -7.57 -18.26
C MET A 119 -19.35 -7.44 -19.38
N THR A 120 -19.66 -6.59 -20.36
CA THR A 120 -18.84 -6.35 -21.55
C THR A 120 -18.16 -4.99 -21.49
N GLY A 121 -16.94 -4.91 -22.01
CA GLY A 121 -16.14 -3.68 -22.07
C GLY A 121 -16.41 -2.84 -23.32
N PRO A 122 -15.54 -1.84 -23.60
CA PRO A 122 -15.74 -0.84 -24.64
C PRO A 122 -15.90 -1.36 -26.08
N THR A 123 -15.49 -2.60 -26.37
CA THR A 123 -15.62 -3.21 -27.70
C THR A 123 -16.62 -4.37 -27.73
N GLY A 124 -17.40 -4.55 -26.65
CA GLY A 124 -18.45 -5.56 -26.55
C GLY A 124 -17.97 -6.97 -26.17
N LYS A 125 -16.67 -7.16 -25.89
CA LYS A 125 -16.13 -8.42 -25.35
C LYS A 125 -16.29 -8.46 -23.83
N PRO A 126 -16.30 -9.65 -23.19
CA PRO A 126 -16.25 -9.80 -21.74
C PRO A 126 -15.17 -8.93 -21.09
N GLN A 127 -15.53 -8.18 -20.04
CA GLN A 127 -14.64 -7.21 -19.40
C GLN A 127 -13.82 -7.85 -18.29
N VAL A 128 -12.52 -7.54 -18.26
CA VAL A 128 -11.64 -7.73 -17.10
C VAL A 128 -11.22 -6.34 -16.62
N PHE A 129 -11.90 -5.84 -15.59
CA PHE A 129 -11.59 -4.55 -14.97
C PHE A 129 -10.52 -4.71 -13.89
N TYR A 130 -9.53 -3.82 -13.90
CA TYR A 130 -8.54 -3.68 -12.82
C TYR A 130 -8.55 -2.25 -12.30
N TYR A 131 -8.51 -2.10 -10.98
CA TYR A 131 -8.35 -0.83 -10.28
C TYR A 131 -7.17 -0.94 -9.31
N GLY A 132 -6.17 -0.10 -9.53
CA GLY A 132 -4.92 -0.09 -8.79
C GLY A 132 -4.37 1.33 -8.63
N ALA A 133 -3.24 1.42 -7.93
CA ALA A 133 -2.44 2.63 -7.82
C ALA A 133 -0.96 2.25 -7.82
N GLU A 134 -0.09 3.07 -8.40
CA GLU A 134 1.34 2.73 -8.48
C GLU A 134 2.00 2.73 -7.10
N PHE A 135 1.58 3.61 -6.17
CA PHE A 135 2.13 3.61 -4.79
C PHE A 135 1.94 2.27 -4.07
N CYS A 136 0.90 1.51 -4.39
CA CYS A 136 0.39 0.39 -3.62
C CYS A 136 1.26 -0.89 -3.77
N PRO A 137 1.90 -1.40 -2.70
CA PRO A 137 2.75 -2.60 -2.74
C PRO A 137 1.96 -3.90 -2.98
N LEU A 138 0.72 -3.97 -2.47
CA LEU A 138 -0.19 -5.10 -2.72
C LEU A 138 -0.55 -5.20 -4.21
N CYS A 139 -0.73 -4.05 -4.85
CA CYS A 139 -0.95 -3.91 -6.28
C CYS A 139 0.30 -4.27 -7.07
N ALA A 140 1.47 -3.87 -6.57
CA ALA A 140 2.76 -4.18 -7.18
C ALA A 140 2.98 -5.69 -7.30
N ALA A 141 2.60 -6.47 -6.29
CA ALA A 141 2.55 -7.92 -6.37
C ALA A 141 1.53 -8.41 -7.42
N GLU A 142 0.25 -8.07 -7.27
CA GLU A 142 -0.84 -8.61 -8.11
C GLU A 142 -0.63 -8.39 -9.62
N ARG A 143 -0.04 -7.25 -10.03
CA ARG A 143 0.21 -6.94 -11.45
C ARG A 143 1.09 -7.97 -12.18
N TRP A 144 2.02 -8.65 -11.50
CA TRP A 144 2.83 -9.71 -12.12
C TRP A 144 1.93 -10.84 -12.64
N SER A 145 1.00 -11.29 -11.81
CA SER A 145 0.04 -12.34 -12.16
C SER A 145 -0.96 -11.88 -13.22
N ILE A 146 -1.39 -10.61 -13.17
CA ILE A 146 -2.27 -10.03 -14.20
C ILE A 146 -1.57 -10.02 -15.56
N VAL A 147 -0.31 -9.60 -15.65
CA VAL A 147 0.43 -9.59 -16.93
C VAL A 147 0.55 -11.01 -17.50
N VAL A 148 0.98 -11.98 -16.69
CA VAL A 148 1.06 -13.40 -17.11
C VAL A 148 -0.30 -13.93 -17.57
N ALA A 149 -1.37 -13.69 -16.82
CA ALA A 149 -2.70 -14.19 -17.15
C ALA A 149 -3.26 -13.55 -18.44
N MET A 150 -3.22 -12.22 -18.55
CA MET A 150 -3.80 -11.49 -19.68
C MET A 150 -3.04 -11.73 -20.98
N SER A 151 -1.74 -12.01 -20.93
CA SER A 151 -0.95 -12.41 -22.11
C SER A 151 -1.37 -13.74 -22.74
N ARG A 152 -2.11 -14.59 -22.01
CA ARG A 152 -2.70 -15.82 -22.57
C ARG A 152 -3.90 -15.57 -23.48
N PHE A 153 -4.53 -14.39 -23.35
CA PHE A 153 -5.72 -14.00 -24.11
C PHE A 153 -5.44 -12.89 -25.14
N GLY A 154 -4.25 -12.28 -25.13
CA GLY A 154 -3.97 -11.09 -25.92
C GLY A 154 -2.54 -10.59 -25.76
N THR A 155 -2.31 -9.32 -26.08
CA THR A 155 -0.96 -8.75 -26.14
C THR A 155 -0.94 -7.33 -25.58
N PHE A 156 -0.03 -7.08 -24.65
CA PHE A 156 0.31 -5.74 -24.20
C PHE A 156 1.25 -5.05 -25.20
N LYS A 157 1.04 -3.75 -25.39
CA LYS A 157 1.98 -2.82 -26.04
C LYS A 157 2.23 -1.66 -25.09
N THR A 158 3.42 -1.08 -25.18
CA THR A 158 3.88 0.03 -24.30
C THR A 158 3.68 -0.25 -22.81
N LEU A 159 3.80 -1.51 -22.38
CA LEU A 159 3.85 -1.86 -20.97
C LEU A 159 5.10 -1.23 -20.36
N ARG A 160 4.96 -0.67 -19.16
CA ARG A 160 6.00 0.11 -18.49
C ARG A 160 6.34 -0.46 -17.12
N GLU A 161 7.59 -0.30 -16.72
CA GLU A 161 8.09 -0.63 -15.39
C GLU A 161 7.88 0.54 -14.43
N THR A 162 7.47 0.22 -13.20
CA THR A 162 7.41 1.14 -12.06
C THR A 162 7.78 0.36 -10.78
N THR A 163 7.67 1.00 -9.63
CA THR A 163 7.81 0.35 -8.31
C THR A 163 6.71 0.86 -7.39
N SER A 164 6.34 0.12 -6.35
CA SER A 164 5.51 0.70 -5.25
C SER A 164 6.20 1.87 -4.55
N SER A 165 5.49 2.62 -3.71
CA SER A 165 6.04 3.74 -2.95
C SER A 165 7.28 3.35 -2.14
N SER A 166 8.17 4.31 -1.91
CA SER A 166 9.33 4.14 -1.02
C SER A 166 8.97 4.24 0.47
N THR A 167 7.74 4.63 0.82
CA THR A 167 7.31 4.93 2.20
C THR A 167 6.17 4.04 2.72
N ASP A 168 5.68 3.10 1.91
CA ASP A 168 4.72 2.06 2.32
C ASP A 168 5.48 0.80 2.81
N SER A 169 4.74 -0.15 3.36
CA SER A 169 5.13 -1.56 3.48
C SER A 169 5.73 -2.10 2.17
N TYR A 170 6.68 -3.02 2.26
CA TYR A 170 7.40 -3.55 1.09
C TYR A 170 7.92 -2.44 0.14
N PRO A 171 8.70 -1.47 0.64
CA PRO A 171 9.00 -0.23 -0.10
C PRO A 171 9.78 -0.48 -1.39
N ASN A 172 9.43 0.23 -2.46
CA ASN A 172 10.01 0.12 -3.80
C ASN A 172 9.89 -1.28 -4.44
N THR A 173 8.85 -2.05 -4.14
CA THR A 173 8.60 -3.36 -4.80
C THR A 173 8.42 -3.19 -6.32
N SER A 174 9.28 -3.84 -7.11
CA SER A 174 9.28 -3.84 -8.58
C SER A 174 7.99 -4.40 -9.18
N THR A 175 7.43 -3.68 -10.16
CA THR A 175 6.16 -4.02 -10.81
C THR A 175 5.95 -3.30 -12.15
N PHE A 176 4.84 -3.56 -12.80
CA PHE A 176 4.41 -2.87 -14.01
C PHE A 176 3.45 -1.72 -13.69
N THR A 177 3.25 -0.81 -14.64
CA THR A 177 2.09 0.07 -14.66
C THR A 177 1.31 -0.16 -15.93
N PHE A 178 -0.03 -0.21 -15.80
CA PHE A 178 -0.91 -0.24 -16.96
C PHE A 178 -1.19 1.15 -17.53
N TYR A 179 -0.77 2.22 -16.84
CA TYR A 179 -0.90 3.59 -17.33
C TYR A 179 -0.11 3.79 -18.62
N GLN A 180 -0.75 4.37 -19.65
CA GLN A 180 -0.20 4.52 -21.01
C GLN A 180 0.25 3.21 -21.70
N SER A 181 -0.11 2.05 -21.13
CA SER A 181 -0.07 0.78 -21.87
C SER A 181 -1.31 0.67 -22.77
N SER A 182 -1.27 -0.24 -23.73
CA SER A 182 -2.45 -0.66 -24.48
C SER A 182 -2.49 -2.18 -24.56
N TYR A 183 -3.70 -2.75 -24.59
CA TYR A 183 -3.92 -4.18 -24.64
C TYR A 183 -4.87 -4.53 -25.78
N SER A 184 -4.56 -5.59 -26.52
CA SER A 184 -5.42 -6.10 -27.60
C SER A 184 -5.67 -7.59 -27.41
N SER A 185 -6.93 -8.00 -27.52
CA SER A 185 -7.38 -9.40 -27.42
C SER A 185 -8.61 -9.61 -28.31
N PRO A 186 -8.74 -10.78 -28.97
CA PRO A 186 -9.98 -11.18 -29.62
C PRO A 186 -11.02 -11.78 -28.64
N TYR A 187 -10.67 -12.00 -27.37
CA TYR A 187 -11.51 -12.70 -26.38
C TYR A 187 -12.08 -11.79 -25.29
N ILE A 188 -11.32 -10.80 -24.83
CA ILE A 188 -11.70 -9.92 -23.70
C ILE A 188 -11.44 -8.45 -23.99
N ASP A 189 -12.03 -7.59 -23.18
CA ASP A 189 -11.59 -6.21 -22.97
C ASP A 189 -10.93 -6.10 -21.59
N PHE A 190 -9.59 -6.01 -21.56
CA PHE A 190 -8.86 -5.63 -20.35
C PHE A 190 -8.96 -4.12 -20.17
N VAL A 191 -9.55 -3.68 -19.06
CA VAL A 191 -9.82 -2.28 -18.74
C VAL A 191 -9.10 -1.94 -17.43
N PRO A 192 -7.81 -1.59 -17.48
CA PRO A 192 -7.09 -1.14 -16.31
C PRO A 192 -7.38 0.33 -15.99
N LEU A 193 -7.32 0.66 -14.69
CA LEU A 193 -7.35 2.01 -14.16
C LEU A 193 -6.27 2.13 -13.07
N GLU A 194 -5.19 2.83 -13.39
CA GLU A 194 -4.14 3.20 -12.43
C GLU A 194 -4.48 4.58 -11.87
N ASN A 195 -5.08 4.60 -10.68
CA ASN A 195 -5.73 5.79 -10.14
C ASN A 195 -4.73 6.85 -9.69
N GLU A 196 -3.65 6.43 -9.03
CA GLU A 196 -2.60 7.30 -8.48
C GLU A 196 -1.21 6.83 -8.89
N ASP A 197 -0.25 7.75 -8.95
CA ASP A 197 1.16 7.48 -9.17
C ASP A 197 1.87 6.99 -7.88
N ARG A 198 3.20 6.82 -7.95
CA ARG A 198 4.04 6.39 -6.81
C ARG A 198 4.06 7.38 -5.65
N GLN A 199 3.75 8.64 -5.91
CA GLN A 199 3.76 9.77 -4.96
C GLN A 199 2.33 10.09 -4.46
N GLN A 200 1.34 9.27 -4.81
CA GLN A 200 -0.09 9.48 -4.49
C GLN A 200 -0.72 10.70 -5.19
N ASN A 201 -0.14 11.15 -6.31
CA ASN A 201 -0.81 12.12 -7.18
C ASN A 201 -1.80 11.38 -8.09
N LEU A 202 -2.95 12.00 -8.37
CA LEU A 202 -3.95 11.45 -9.28
C LEU A 202 -3.38 11.27 -10.70
N LEU A 203 -3.35 10.03 -11.16
CA LEU A 203 -2.82 9.61 -12.47
C LEU A 203 -3.96 9.39 -13.48
N GLN A 204 -5.07 8.79 -13.02
CA GLN A 204 -6.32 8.64 -13.78
C GLN A 204 -7.54 8.75 -12.86
N ALA A 205 -8.54 9.53 -13.24
CA ALA A 205 -9.86 9.49 -12.59
C ALA A 205 -10.73 8.37 -13.17
N PRO A 206 -11.57 7.67 -12.36
CA PRO A 206 -12.56 6.75 -12.88
C PRO A 206 -13.54 7.43 -13.84
N ASN A 207 -13.79 6.82 -15.00
CA ASN A 207 -14.89 7.23 -15.87
C ASN A 207 -16.25 6.77 -15.31
N ALA A 208 -17.35 7.19 -15.93
CA ALA A 208 -18.70 6.91 -15.43
C ALA A 208 -19.04 5.41 -15.27
N ASP A 209 -18.50 4.53 -16.13
CA ASP A 209 -18.75 3.08 -16.04
C ASP A 209 -17.85 2.41 -15.00
N GLN A 210 -16.59 2.83 -14.92
CA GLN A 210 -15.68 2.42 -13.84
C GLN A 210 -16.23 2.83 -12.47
N GLN A 211 -16.73 4.07 -12.34
CA GLN A 211 -17.35 4.57 -11.11
C GLN A 211 -18.60 3.75 -10.71
N LYS A 212 -19.42 3.28 -11.66
CA LYS A 212 -20.55 2.38 -11.38
C LYS A 212 -20.08 1.06 -10.77
N ILE A 213 -18.98 0.48 -11.27
CA ILE A 213 -18.40 -0.77 -10.71
C ILE A 213 -17.89 -0.51 -9.29
N LEU A 214 -17.07 0.54 -9.09
CA LEU A 214 -16.51 0.89 -7.78
C LEU A 214 -17.62 1.15 -6.74
N THR A 215 -18.67 1.88 -7.13
CA THR A 215 -19.82 2.19 -6.26
C THR A 215 -20.65 0.94 -5.97
N ARG A 216 -20.93 0.09 -6.97
CA ARG A 216 -21.72 -1.16 -6.80
C ARG A 216 -21.09 -2.10 -5.77
N TYR A 217 -19.76 -2.17 -5.75
CA TYR A 217 -19.01 -3.09 -4.87
C TYR A 217 -18.38 -2.41 -3.65
N ASN A 218 -18.72 -1.14 -3.39
CA ASN A 218 -18.18 -0.35 -2.27
C ASN A 218 -16.64 -0.42 -2.17
N VAL A 219 -15.98 -0.28 -3.31
CA VAL A 219 -14.52 -0.40 -3.43
C VAL A 219 -13.87 0.82 -2.77
N SER A 220 -13.10 0.56 -1.73
CA SER A 220 -12.46 1.58 -0.87
C SER A 220 -10.94 1.45 -0.77
N GLY A 221 -10.33 0.59 -1.59
CA GLY A 221 -8.89 0.32 -1.59
C GLY A 221 -8.46 -0.53 -2.77
N PHE A 222 -7.19 -0.92 -2.76
CA PHE A 222 -6.50 -1.58 -3.86
C PHE A 222 -5.72 -2.83 -3.39
N PRO A 223 -5.43 -3.81 -4.27
CA PRO A 223 -5.93 -3.94 -5.64
C PRO A 223 -7.39 -4.41 -5.66
N PHE A 224 -8.12 -4.00 -6.70
CA PHE A 224 -9.46 -4.52 -7.00
C PHE A 224 -9.54 -5.01 -8.45
N MET A 225 -10.22 -6.14 -8.67
CA MET A 225 -10.61 -6.58 -10.00
C MET A 225 -12.08 -7.02 -10.04
N ASN A 226 -12.74 -6.72 -11.15
CA ASN A 226 -14.04 -7.30 -11.51
C ASN A 226 -13.91 -8.02 -12.85
N ILE A 227 -14.16 -9.32 -12.84
CA ILE A 227 -14.08 -10.18 -14.02
C ILE A 227 -15.51 -10.51 -14.46
N GLY A 228 -15.96 -9.84 -15.51
CA GLY A 228 -17.24 -10.03 -16.20
C GLY A 228 -18.49 -9.85 -15.33
N ASP A 229 -18.40 -9.11 -14.23
CA ASP A 229 -19.42 -9.05 -13.16
C ASP A 229 -19.79 -10.44 -12.60
N ARG A 230 -18.79 -11.33 -12.51
CA ARG A 230 -18.90 -12.70 -11.98
C ARG A 230 -17.98 -12.97 -10.80
N TYR A 231 -16.73 -12.51 -10.88
CA TYR A 231 -15.71 -12.74 -9.87
C TYR A 231 -15.07 -11.42 -9.45
N LEU A 232 -14.88 -11.25 -8.14
CA LEU A 232 -14.25 -10.07 -7.54
C LEU A 232 -12.99 -10.49 -6.80
N LEU A 233 -11.90 -9.80 -7.07
CA LEU A 233 -10.68 -9.82 -6.25
C LEU A 233 -10.65 -8.48 -5.53
N THR A 234 -10.55 -8.48 -4.20
CA THR A 234 -10.59 -7.24 -3.38
C THR A 234 -9.40 -7.09 -2.44
N ALA A 235 -8.40 -7.97 -2.57
CA ALA A 235 -7.15 -7.99 -1.83
C ALA A 235 -6.12 -8.76 -2.65
N VAL A 236 -4.82 -8.59 -2.36
CA VAL A 236 -3.74 -9.32 -3.04
C VAL A 236 -3.88 -10.84 -2.87
N SER A 237 -3.56 -11.58 -3.92
CA SER A 237 -3.66 -13.05 -3.95
C SER A 237 -2.54 -13.77 -3.20
N TYR A 238 -1.37 -13.14 -3.05
CA TYR A 238 -0.20 -13.71 -2.37
C TYR A 238 0.60 -12.65 -1.61
N ASP A 239 1.48 -13.07 -0.69
CA ASP A 239 2.28 -12.15 0.15
C ASP A 239 3.39 -11.45 -0.67
N PRO A 240 3.42 -10.10 -0.75
CA PRO A 240 4.49 -9.34 -1.41
C PRO A 240 5.89 -9.61 -0.86
N ALA A 241 6.02 -10.19 0.34
CA ALA A 241 7.30 -10.63 0.92
C ALA A 241 8.10 -11.53 -0.04
N THR A 242 7.41 -12.32 -0.88
CA THR A 242 8.07 -13.16 -1.88
C THR A 242 8.85 -12.40 -2.95
N LEU A 243 8.66 -11.08 -3.08
CA LEU A 243 9.36 -10.18 -4.01
C LEU A 243 10.52 -9.42 -3.34
N ARG A 244 10.92 -9.84 -2.13
CA ARG A 244 12.05 -9.28 -1.37
C ARG A 244 13.22 -10.26 -1.37
N SER A 245 14.44 -9.73 -1.23
CA SER A 245 15.66 -10.52 -1.07
C SER A 245 15.66 -11.38 0.20
N ASN A 246 14.92 -10.98 1.25
CA ASN A 246 14.57 -11.83 2.38
C ASN A 246 13.04 -11.79 2.62
N PRO A 247 12.30 -12.85 2.25
CA PRO A 247 10.85 -12.94 2.49
C PRO A 247 10.41 -12.99 3.96
N GLN A 248 11.31 -12.89 4.93
CA GLN A 248 10.98 -12.71 6.35
C GLN A 248 11.16 -11.26 6.84
N ASP A 249 11.61 -10.36 5.96
CA ASP A 249 11.77 -8.94 6.25
C ASP A 249 11.23 -8.08 5.09
N GLN A 250 10.07 -7.46 5.32
CA GLN A 250 9.42 -6.55 4.37
C GLN A 250 10.30 -5.36 3.95
N ASN A 251 11.32 -4.99 4.74
CA ASN A 251 12.21 -3.88 4.46
C ASN A 251 13.49 -4.29 3.72
N SER A 252 13.86 -5.58 3.72
CA SER A 252 15.00 -6.10 2.96
C SER A 252 14.88 -5.72 1.47
N SER A 253 16.00 -5.56 0.75
CA SER A 253 15.99 -5.01 -0.62
C SER A 253 14.97 -5.70 -1.54
N PRO A 254 14.18 -4.96 -2.34
CA PRO A 254 13.31 -5.55 -3.35
C PRO A 254 14.14 -6.32 -4.38
N LEU A 255 13.57 -7.39 -4.94
CA LEU A 255 14.10 -8.02 -6.15
C LEU A 255 13.89 -7.09 -7.36
N SER A 256 14.81 -7.09 -8.32
CA SER A 256 14.62 -6.35 -9.57
C SER A 256 13.56 -6.99 -10.46
N HIS A 257 13.10 -6.27 -11.48
CA HIS A 257 12.20 -6.82 -12.50
C HIS A 257 12.80 -8.04 -13.19
N GLN A 258 14.09 -8.00 -13.50
CA GLN A 258 14.84 -9.09 -14.13
C GLN A 258 14.97 -10.29 -13.19
N ASP A 259 15.21 -10.06 -11.89
CA ASP A 259 15.27 -11.15 -10.88
C ASP A 259 13.93 -11.85 -10.68
N ILE A 260 12.83 -11.10 -10.70
CA ILE A 260 11.47 -11.65 -10.55
C ILE A 260 11.08 -12.41 -11.82
N ALA A 261 11.29 -11.80 -12.99
CA ALA A 261 10.96 -12.39 -14.29
C ALA A 261 11.78 -13.67 -14.56
N GLY A 262 13.10 -13.62 -14.36
CA GLY A 262 13.99 -14.77 -14.51
C GLY A 262 13.70 -15.93 -13.54
N GLN A 263 13.02 -15.67 -12.42
CA GLN A 263 12.57 -16.70 -11.50
C GLN A 263 11.23 -17.33 -11.88
N LEU A 264 10.43 -16.78 -12.80
CA LEU A 264 9.13 -17.35 -13.17
C LEU A 264 9.22 -18.78 -13.68
N SER A 265 10.28 -19.14 -14.40
CA SER A 265 10.53 -20.48 -14.94
C SER A 265 11.06 -21.50 -13.91
N SER A 266 11.41 -21.06 -12.69
CA SER A 266 12.16 -21.88 -11.71
C SER A 266 11.33 -22.88 -10.90
N GLY A 267 9.99 -22.74 -10.86
CA GLY A 267 9.12 -23.55 -9.99
C GLY A 267 9.33 -23.34 -8.47
N ASN A 268 10.08 -22.30 -8.07
CA ASN A 268 10.27 -21.91 -6.67
C ASN A 268 9.00 -21.26 -6.08
N GLN A 269 9.04 -20.78 -4.84
CA GLN A 269 7.85 -20.21 -4.19
C GLN A 269 7.37 -18.90 -4.85
N LEU A 270 8.28 -18.06 -5.34
CA LEU A 270 7.94 -16.85 -6.11
C LEU A 270 7.20 -17.22 -7.40
N SER A 271 7.76 -18.14 -8.19
CA SER A 271 7.14 -18.69 -9.39
C SER A 271 5.74 -19.24 -9.09
N LYS A 272 5.61 -20.12 -8.08
CA LYS A 272 4.33 -20.71 -7.67
C LYS A 272 3.30 -19.65 -7.26
N ASN A 273 3.69 -18.64 -6.50
CA ASN A 273 2.80 -17.56 -6.08
C ASN A 273 2.26 -16.77 -7.29
N ILE A 274 3.16 -16.35 -8.20
CA ILE A 274 2.78 -15.54 -9.36
C ILE A 274 1.97 -16.36 -10.37
N LEU A 275 2.47 -17.54 -10.76
CA LEU A 275 1.85 -18.38 -11.78
C LEU A 275 0.57 -19.06 -11.29
N GLY A 276 0.51 -19.45 -10.01
CA GLY A 276 -0.69 -19.99 -9.38
C GLY A 276 -1.83 -18.97 -9.34
N THR A 277 -1.52 -17.73 -8.95
CA THR A 277 -2.45 -16.61 -9.06
C THR A 277 -2.86 -16.33 -10.51
N ALA A 278 -1.90 -16.32 -11.44
CA ALA A 278 -2.19 -16.12 -12.86
C ALA A 278 -3.13 -17.21 -13.42
N ASN A 279 -3.04 -18.45 -12.93
CA ASN A 279 -3.96 -19.53 -13.27
C ASN A 279 -5.37 -19.31 -12.70
N TYR A 280 -5.53 -18.76 -11.50
CA TYR A 280 -6.84 -18.31 -11.00
C TYR A 280 -7.43 -17.22 -11.89
N LEU A 281 -6.67 -16.16 -12.19
CA LEU A 281 -7.09 -15.08 -13.10
C LEU A 281 -7.48 -15.62 -14.49
N THR A 282 -6.71 -16.59 -14.99
CA THR A 282 -6.99 -17.29 -16.26
C THR A 282 -8.31 -18.06 -16.20
N ALA A 283 -8.53 -18.87 -15.16
CA ALA A 283 -9.76 -19.65 -15.00
C ALA A 283 -11.00 -18.77 -14.86
N ALA A 284 -10.91 -17.67 -14.11
CA ALA A 284 -12.00 -16.70 -14.00
C ALA A 284 -12.30 -16.02 -15.35
N THR A 285 -11.26 -15.81 -16.18
CA THR A 285 -11.39 -15.30 -17.54
C THR A 285 -12.04 -16.33 -18.48
N CYS A 286 -11.60 -17.60 -18.44
CA CYS A 286 -12.20 -18.70 -19.20
C CYS A 286 -13.70 -18.86 -18.96
N ALA A 287 -14.13 -18.76 -17.69
CA ALA A 287 -15.54 -18.79 -17.34
C ALA A 287 -16.38 -17.67 -18.01
N ILE A 288 -15.81 -16.47 -18.20
CA ILE A 288 -16.53 -15.34 -18.84
C ILE A 288 -16.39 -15.32 -20.37
N THR A 289 -15.36 -15.96 -20.94
CA THR A 289 -15.18 -16.11 -22.41
C THR A 289 -15.85 -17.36 -22.99
N LYS A 290 -16.58 -18.14 -22.18
CA LYS A 290 -17.14 -19.45 -22.54
C LYS A 290 -16.05 -20.44 -22.98
N ASN A 291 -14.99 -20.53 -22.17
CA ASN A 291 -13.83 -21.40 -22.38
C ASN A 291 -13.08 -21.13 -23.70
N GLN A 292 -12.85 -19.86 -24.04
CA GLN A 292 -12.04 -19.43 -25.18
C GLN A 292 -10.85 -18.54 -24.77
N PRO A 293 -9.64 -18.72 -25.34
CA PRO A 293 -9.31 -19.72 -26.37
C PRO A 293 -9.21 -21.13 -25.80
N SER A 294 -9.61 -22.13 -26.60
CA SER A 294 -9.51 -23.56 -26.22
C SER A 294 -8.08 -24.02 -25.93
N THR A 295 -7.06 -23.37 -26.52
CA THR A 295 -5.64 -23.64 -26.22
C THR A 295 -5.21 -23.24 -24.80
N VAL A 296 -6.01 -22.43 -24.12
CA VAL A 296 -5.77 -21.98 -22.74
C VAL A 296 -6.80 -22.58 -21.78
N CYS A 297 -8.08 -22.49 -22.13
CA CYS A 297 -9.20 -22.96 -21.31
C CYS A 297 -9.49 -24.46 -21.45
N GLY A 298 -8.87 -25.13 -22.44
CA GLY A 298 -8.86 -26.58 -22.57
C GLY A 298 -7.85 -27.26 -21.63
N ASP A 299 -6.98 -26.52 -20.96
CA ASP A 299 -6.01 -27.07 -20.02
C ASP A 299 -6.70 -27.67 -18.78
N SER A 300 -6.29 -28.89 -18.41
CA SER A 300 -6.96 -29.63 -17.33
C SER A 300 -6.73 -29.06 -15.93
N ALA A 301 -5.66 -28.29 -15.70
CA ALA A 301 -5.45 -27.59 -14.45
C ALA A 301 -6.32 -26.33 -14.40
N ILE A 302 -6.41 -25.56 -15.48
CA ILE A 302 -7.32 -24.40 -15.60
C ILE A 302 -8.77 -24.81 -15.36
N GLN A 303 -9.25 -25.90 -15.96
CA GLN A 303 -10.62 -26.39 -15.76
C GLN A 303 -10.91 -26.81 -14.30
N LYS A 304 -9.95 -27.46 -13.63
CA LYS A 304 -10.06 -27.78 -12.19
C LYS A 304 -10.14 -26.52 -11.33
N ILE A 305 -9.36 -25.50 -11.68
CA ILE A 305 -9.36 -24.21 -10.99
C ILE A 305 -10.70 -23.48 -11.24
N GLU A 306 -11.20 -23.45 -12.48
CA GLU A 306 -12.50 -22.85 -12.85
C GLU A 306 -13.64 -23.45 -12.03
N ALA A 307 -13.69 -24.78 -11.90
CA ALA A 307 -14.67 -25.46 -11.06
C ALA A 307 -14.59 -25.01 -9.58
N SER A 308 -13.37 -24.80 -9.05
CA SER A 308 -13.15 -24.36 -7.66
C SER A 308 -13.55 -22.91 -7.37
N LEU A 309 -13.64 -22.05 -8.39
CA LEU A 309 -14.10 -20.65 -8.25
C LEU A 309 -15.52 -20.54 -7.69
N SER A 310 -16.33 -21.58 -7.86
CA SER A 310 -17.72 -21.63 -7.37
C SER A 310 -17.85 -21.87 -5.86
N SER A 311 -16.79 -22.32 -5.19
CA SER A 311 -16.81 -22.78 -3.78
C SER A 311 -16.11 -21.85 -2.80
N GLY A 312 -15.47 -20.77 -3.27
CA GLY A 312 -14.65 -19.88 -2.45
C GLY A 312 -15.46 -18.80 -1.72
N LYS A 313 -15.32 -18.76 -0.39
CA LYS A 313 -15.22 -17.46 0.30
C LYS A 313 -13.80 -16.96 0.08
N GLN A 314 -13.63 -15.68 -0.25
CA GLN A 314 -12.32 -15.08 -0.44
C GLN A 314 -11.49 -15.20 0.84
N SER A 315 -10.35 -15.89 0.76
CA SER A 315 -9.41 -16.02 1.87
C SER A 315 -8.49 -14.81 1.90
N SER A 316 -8.49 -14.07 3.01
CA SER A 316 -7.49 -13.02 3.24
C SER A 316 -6.10 -13.64 3.39
N VAL A 317 -5.15 -13.28 2.52
CA VAL A 317 -3.73 -13.50 2.78
C VAL A 317 -3.37 -12.77 4.08
N ASN A 318 -2.78 -13.47 5.04
CA ASN A 318 -2.37 -12.89 6.31
C ASN A 318 -1.06 -12.12 6.15
N VAL A 319 -1.11 -11.00 5.41
CA VAL A 319 -0.01 -10.05 5.27
C VAL A 319 0.25 -9.45 6.65
N GLY A 320 1.43 -9.73 7.21
CA GLY A 320 1.69 -9.56 8.65
C GLY A 320 1.38 -8.16 9.18
N ASN A 321 0.65 -8.09 10.29
CA ASN A 321 0.23 -6.84 10.95
C ASN A 321 1.42 -5.91 11.27
N SER A 322 1.71 -4.99 10.37
CA SER A 322 2.41 -3.75 10.71
C SER A 322 1.41 -2.81 11.35
N SER A 323 1.37 -2.82 12.69
CA SER A 323 0.42 -2.04 13.48
C SER A 323 0.51 -0.55 13.17
N LEU A 324 -0.47 -0.01 12.44
CA LEU A 324 -0.79 1.42 12.55
C LEU A 324 -1.20 1.68 14.00
N ALA A 325 -0.33 2.37 14.73
CA ALA A 325 -0.60 2.82 16.08
C ALA A 325 -1.64 3.96 16.05
N LEU A 326 -2.91 3.58 15.94
CA LEU A 326 -4.03 4.45 16.32
C LEU A 326 -3.88 4.76 17.81
N VAL A 327 -3.44 5.99 18.11
CA VAL A 327 -3.45 6.52 19.47
C VAL A 327 -4.91 6.57 19.92
N GLY A 328 -5.26 5.71 20.87
CA GLY A 328 -6.65 5.55 21.31
C GLY A 328 -7.15 6.79 22.05
N GLU A 329 -8.11 7.48 21.46
CA GLU A 329 -8.97 8.40 22.22
C GLU A 329 -9.89 7.61 23.14
N SER A 330 -9.96 8.02 24.39
CA SER A 330 -10.79 7.35 25.42
C SER A 330 -12.27 7.72 25.25
N PRO A 331 -13.20 6.82 25.57
CA PRO A 331 -14.63 7.09 25.41
C PRO A 331 -15.12 8.09 26.46
N VAL A 332 -15.68 9.22 26.00
CA VAL A 332 -16.50 10.11 26.85
C VAL A 332 -17.95 9.62 26.78
N ALA A 333 -18.54 9.39 27.95
CA ALA A 333 -19.84 8.74 28.09
C ALA A 333 -21.05 9.59 27.64
N ASP A 334 -22.13 8.89 27.30
CA ASP A 334 -23.42 9.44 26.85
C ASP A 334 -24.05 10.44 27.83
N VAL A 335 -24.43 11.63 27.33
CA VAL A 335 -25.47 12.47 27.95
C VAL A 335 -26.27 13.23 26.88
N PHE A 336 -27.36 12.66 26.35
CA PHE A 336 -28.48 13.42 25.79
C PHE A 336 -29.83 12.70 26.04
N PRO A 337 -30.90 13.42 26.45
CA PRO A 337 -32.19 12.82 26.85
C PRO A 337 -33.15 12.59 25.65
N PRO A 338 -34.20 11.76 25.82
CA PRO A 338 -35.03 11.30 24.70
C PRO A 338 -36.01 12.36 24.15
N VAL A 339 -36.12 12.38 22.81
CA VAL A 339 -37.10 13.19 22.08
C VAL A 339 -38.50 12.56 22.20
N LYS A 340 -39.49 13.35 22.65
CA LYS A 340 -40.90 12.93 22.70
C LYS A 340 -41.56 13.02 21.33
N ASN A 341 -42.06 11.89 20.82
CA ASN A 341 -42.97 11.86 19.67
C ASN A 341 -44.34 12.47 20.05
N TYR A 342 -44.74 13.54 19.36
CA TYR A 342 -46.12 14.05 19.39
C TYR A 342 -46.91 13.55 18.18
N LEU A 343 -47.69 12.49 18.38
CA LEU A 343 -48.75 12.06 17.46
C LEU A 343 -50.04 12.84 17.79
N LEU A 344 -50.33 13.90 17.03
CA LEU A 344 -51.64 14.56 17.08
C LEU A 344 -52.64 13.83 16.18
N LYS A 345 -53.56 13.10 16.81
CA LYS A 345 -54.77 12.58 16.16
C LYS A 345 -55.70 13.74 15.81
N GLY A 346 -56.09 13.85 14.55
CA GLY A 346 -57.28 14.62 14.18
C GLY A 346 -58.56 13.87 14.54
N LYS A 347 -59.60 14.59 14.97
CA LYS A 347 -61.01 14.18 14.87
C LYS A 347 -61.94 15.37 15.12
N ARG A 348 -62.79 15.64 14.12
CA ARG A 348 -64.13 16.27 14.14
C ARG A 348 -64.28 17.59 14.87
#